data_AF-A0A5E7MYN1-F1
#
_entry.id   AF-A0A5E7MYN1-F1
#
_cell.length_a   1.000
_cell.length_b   1.000
_cell.length_c   1.000
_cell.angle_alpha   90.00
_cell.angle_beta   90.00
_cell.angle_gamma   90.00
#
_symmetry.space_group_name_H-M   'P 1'
#
loop_
_entity.id
_entity.type
_entity.pdbx_description
1 polymer ?
#
loop_
_entity_poly.entity_id
_entity_poly.type
_entity_poly.pdbx_seq_one_letter_code
_entity_poly.pdbx_strand_id
1 'polypeptide(L)'
;MENSKFAGNNIQLPIPRRLESLNSNDRIDVTLGSGEVVQGLFGSYTDSKLELTLVGTDNKTTIKVDEIIKLDIPELVSKAR
;
A
#
# COMPACT_ATOMS: atom_id res chain seq x y z
N MET A 1 10.90 40.96 -5.18
CA MET A 1 10.44 39.90 -4.25
C MET A 1 9.89 38.76 -5.09
N GLU A 2 10.71 37.74 -5.31
CA GLU A 2 10.29 36.49 -5.93
C GLU A 2 9.45 35.73 -4.91
N ASN A 3 8.13 35.60 -5.16
CA ASN A 3 7.29 34.78 -4.31
C ASN A 3 7.56 33.32 -4.62
N SER A 4 8.21 32.67 -3.66
CA SER A 4 8.62 31.28 -3.66
C SER A 4 7.48 30.36 -4.10
N LYS A 5 7.78 29.56 -5.13
CA LYS A 5 7.09 28.31 -5.46
C LYS A 5 7.09 27.40 -4.22
N PHE A 6 6.05 27.48 -3.40
CA PHE A 6 5.62 26.35 -2.60
C PHE A 6 4.48 25.68 -3.35
N ALA A 7 4.83 24.96 -4.41
CA ALA A 7 3.99 23.88 -4.88
C ALA A 7 4.02 22.82 -3.77
N GLY A 8 2.96 22.78 -2.96
CA GLY A 8 2.66 21.65 -2.09
C GLY A 8 2.46 20.43 -2.99
N ASN A 9 3.56 19.81 -3.38
CA ASN A 9 3.56 18.62 -4.20
C ASN A 9 2.96 17.54 -3.31
N ASN A 10 1.69 17.20 -3.54
CA ASN A 10 1.07 16.01 -2.99
C ASN A 10 1.72 14.82 -3.71
N ILE A 11 3.00 14.57 -3.41
CA ILE A 11 3.74 13.42 -3.89
C ILE A 11 3.17 12.22 -3.16
N GLN A 12 2.08 11.68 -3.69
CA GLN A 12 1.63 10.36 -3.33
C GLN A 12 2.82 9.43 -3.56
N LEU A 13 3.40 8.94 -2.45
CA LEU A 13 4.59 8.10 -2.51
C LEU A 13 4.33 6.93 -3.47
N PRO A 14 5.34 6.52 -4.27
CA PRO A 14 5.19 5.36 -5.13
C PRO A 14 4.87 4.13 -4.28
N ILE A 15 4.12 3.17 -4.84
CA ILE A 15 3.65 1.98 -4.11
C ILE A 15 4.78 1.29 -3.32
N PRO A 16 5.99 1.05 -3.87
CA PRO A 16 7.12 0.49 -3.12
C PRO A 16 7.41 1.25 -1.81
N ARG A 17 7.51 2.58 -1.87
CA ARG A 17 7.77 3.43 -0.69
C ARG A 17 6.64 3.37 0.33
N ARG A 18 5.39 3.23 -0.14
CA ARG A 18 4.24 3.08 0.75
C ARG A 18 4.29 1.73 1.46
N LEU A 19 4.67 0.66 0.77
CA LEU A 19 4.85 -0.67 1.35
C LEU A 19 6.02 -0.72 2.34
N GLU A 20 7.12 -0.03 2.08
CA GLU A 20 8.25 0.10 3.02
C GLU A 20 7.86 0.82 4.32
N SER A 21 6.79 1.63 4.29
CA SER A 21 6.28 2.34 5.47
C SER A 21 5.24 1.53 6.27
N LEU A 22 4.85 0.34 5.80
CA LEU A 22 3.90 -0.52 6.48
C LEU A 22 4.58 -1.37 7.55
N ASN A 23 3.84 -1.64 8.61
CA ASN A 23 4.19 -2.60 9.64
C ASN A 23 3.54 -3.94 9.34
N SER A 24 4.21 -5.03 9.74
CA SER A 24 3.61 -6.36 9.66
C SER A 24 2.28 -6.41 10.39
N ASN A 25 1.28 -7.01 9.75
CA ASN A 25 -0.14 -7.06 10.12
C ASN A 25 -0.97 -5.80 9.84
N ASP A 26 -0.42 -4.77 9.20
CA ASP A 26 -1.24 -3.65 8.72
C ASP A 26 -2.26 -4.13 7.68
N ARG A 27 -3.53 -3.76 7.85
CA ARG A 27 -4.56 -4.10 6.87
C ARG A 27 -4.39 -3.23 5.62
N ILE A 28 -4.27 -3.88 4.47
CA ILE A 28 -4.12 -3.22 3.17
C ILE A 28 -5.05 -3.82 2.12
N ASP A 29 -5.47 -2.97 1.19
CA ASP A 29 -6.25 -3.34 0.02
C ASP A 29 -5.43 -3.08 -1.23
N VAL A 30 -5.19 -4.14 -2.00
CA VAL A 30 -4.34 -4.12 -3.17
C VAL A 30 -5.22 -4.27 -4.40
N THR A 31 -5.27 -3.25 -5.25
CA THR A 31 -5.92 -3.35 -6.57
C THR A 31 -4.87 -3.74 -7.61
N LEU A 32 -5.11 -4.87 -8.27
CA LEU A 32 -4.28 -5.39 -9.35
C LEU A 32 -4.66 -4.73 -10.69
N GLY A 33 -3.76 -4.79 -11.67
CA GLY A 33 -4.01 -4.31 -13.03
C GLY A 33 -5.15 -5.04 -13.75
N SER A 34 -5.52 -6.24 -13.28
CA SER A 34 -6.71 -6.97 -13.72
C SER A 34 -8.03 -6.36 -13.23
N GLY A 35 -7.98 -5.40 -12.28
CA GLY A 35 -9.13 -4.86 -11.57
C GLY A 35 -9.51 -5.68 -10.32
N GLU A 36 -8.83 -6.80 -10.06
CA GLU A 36 -9.03 -7.59 -8.84
C GLU A 36 -8.56 -6.81 -7.60
N VAL A 37 -9.35 -6.86 -6.53
CA VAL A 37 -9.01 -6.25 -5.24
C VAL A 37 -8.72 -7.36 -4.24
N VAL A 38 -7.47 -7.43 -3.79
CA VAL A 38 -7.02 -8.38 -2.78
C VAL A 38 -6.88 -7.67 -1.45
N GLN A 39 -7.66 -8.08 -0.47
CA GLN A 39 -7.65 -7.50 0.87
C GLN A 39 -6.93 -8.44 1.83
N GLY A 40 -5.95 -7.92 2.57
CA GLY A 40 -5.18 -8.74 3.48
C GLY A 40 -4.37 -7.94 4.49
N LEU A 41 -3.64 -8.68 5.30
CA LEU A 41 -2.67 -8.15 6.24
C LEU A 41 -1.30 -8.14 5.58
N PHE A 42 -0.62 -7.00 5.62
CA PHE A 42 0.75 -6.84 5.14
C PHE A 42 1.67 -7.80 5.89
N GLY A 43 2.33 -8.70 5.19
CA GLY A 43 3.35 -9.58 5.76
C GLY A 43 4.72 -8.91 5.69
N SER A 44 5.23 -8.82 4.46
CA SER A 44 6.52 -8.23 4.14
C SER A 44 6.58 -7.78 2.68
N TYR A 45 7.53 -6.91 2.36
CA TYR A 45 7.82 -6.50 1.00
C TYR A 45 9.31 -6.71 0.70
N THR A 46 9.61 -7.63 -0.21
CA THR A 46 10.99 -8.02 -0.57
C THR A 46 11.05 -8.40 -2.04
N ASP A 47 12.15 -8.07 -2.72
CA ASP A 47 12.35 -8.47 -4.12
C ASP A 47 11.21 -8.05 -5.07
N SER A 48 10.64 -6.85 -4.86
CA SER A 48 9.46 -6.36 -5.58
C SER A 48 8.19 -7.23 -5.45
N LYS A 49 8.13 -8.08 -4.42
CA LYS A 49 7.00 -8.95 -4.10
C LYS A 49 6.45 -8.58 -2.74
N LEU A 50 5.14 -8.43 -2.69
CA LEU A 50 4.36 -8.18 -1.49
C LEU A 50 3.83 -9.51 -0.97
N GLU A 51 4.25 -9.92 0.22
CA GLU A 51 3.61 -10.99 0.98
C GLU A 51 2.41 -10.40 1.73
N LEU A 52 1.26 -11.04 1.55
CA LEU A 52 -0.01 -10.62 2.11
C LEU A 52 -0.76 -11.84 2.68
N THR A 53 -1.24 -11.74 3.91
CA THR A 53 -2.08 -12.78 4.53
C THR A 53 -3.54 -12.42 4.31
N LEU A 54 -4.32 -13.28 3.66
CA LEU A 54 -5.72 -13.00 3.33
C LEU A 54 -6.58 -12.91 4.60
N VAL A 55 -7.29 -11.80 4.78
CA VAL A 55 -8.14 -11.58 5.97
C VAL A 55 -9.23 -12.66 6.05
N GLY A 56 -9.39 -13.26 7.22
CA GLY A 56 -10.36 -14.33 7.46
C GLY A 56 -9.84 -15.73 7.10
N THR A 57 -8.57 -15.84 6.69
CA THR A 57 -7.88 -17.11 6.48
C THR A 57 -6.45 -17.03 6.98
N ASP A 58 -5.79 -18.18 7.17
CA ASP A 58 -4.34 -18.25 7.43
C ASP A 58 -3.52 -18.40 6.13
N ASN A 59 -4.14 -18.18 4.97
CA ASN A 59 -3.47 -18.31 3.68
C ASN A 59 -2.65 -17.07 3.34
N LYS A 60 -1.38 -17.31 3.03
CA LYS A 60 -0.48 -16.30 2.49
C LYS A 60 -0.55 -16.29 0.98
N THR A 61 -0.60 -15.11 0.41
CA THR A 61 -0.45 -14.87 -1.03
C THR A 61 0.73 -13.94 -1.27
N THR A 62 1.31 -14.04 -2.46
CA THR A 62 2.42 -13.19 -2.89
C THR A 62 2.02 -12.49 -4.17
N ILE A 63 2.06 -11.16 -4.14
CA ILE A 63 1.66 -10.30 -5.26
C ILE A 63 2.88 -9.55 -5.76
N LYS A 64 3.10 -9.51 -7.07
CA LYS A 64 4.16 -8.66 -7.64
C LYS A 64 3.74 -7.21 -7.57
N VAL A 65 4.61 -6.33 -7.08
CA VAL A 65 4.30 -4.90 -6.97
C VAL A 65 4.06 -4.24 -8.34
N ASP A 66 4.66 -4.77 -9.39
CA ASP A 66 4.42 -4.36 -10.78
C ASP A 66 2.96 -4.55 -11.22
N GLU A 67 2.27 -5.55 -10.66
CA GLU A 67 0.86 -5.80 -10.95
C GLU A 67 -0.08 -4.89 -10.14
N ILE A 68 0.43 -4.18 -9.13
CA ILE A 68 -0.38 -3.33 -8.25
C ILE A 68 -0.54 -1.95 -8.89
N ILE A 69 -1.78 -1.60 -9.25
CA ILE A 69 -2.12 -0.27 -9.76
C ILE A 69 -2.55 0.68 -8.65
N LYS A 70 -3.04 0.14 -7.53
CA LYS A 70 -3.46 0.93 -6.37
C LYS A 70 -3.24 0.15 -5.08
N LEU A 71 -2.71 0.84 -4.09
CA LEU A 71 -2.62 0.37 -2.71
C LEU A 71 -3.47 1.30 -1.84
N ASP A 72 -4.37 0.73 -1.05
CA ASP A 72 -5.17 1.41 -0.03
C ASP A 72 -4.82 0.84 1.35
N ILE A 73 -4.83 1.69 2.37
CA ILE A 73 -4.43 1.33 3.74
C ILE A 73 -5.53 1.86 4.66
N PRO A 74 -6.60 1.08 4.86
CA PRO A 74 -7.81 1.54 5.56
C PRO A 74 -7.56 1.98 7.01
N GLU A 75 -6.50 1.52 7.66
CA GLU A 75 -6.22 1.86 9.07
C GLU A 75 -5.60 3.24 9.30
N LEU A 76 -5.08 3.92 8.27
CA LEU A 76 -4.49 5.25 8.46
C LEU A 76 -5.53 6.38 8.55
N VAL A 77 -6.83 6.08 8.38
CA VAL A 77 -7.90 7.10 8.40
C VAL A 77 -8.57 7.26 9.77
N SER A 78 -8.17 6.50 10.80
CA SER A 78 -8.88 6.44 12.09
C SER A 78 -8.21 7.20 13.25
N LYS A 79 -7.38 8.22 12.98
CA LYS A 79 -6.88 9.12 14.04
C LYS A 79 -6.82 10.59 13.61
N ALA A 80 -7.91 11.07 13.03
CA ALA A 80 -8.18 12.49 12.89
C ALA A 80 -9.62 12.79 13.30
N ARG A 81 -9.90 12.68 14.62
CA ARG A 81 -10.96 13.42 15.32
C ARG A 81 -10.79 13.30 16.81
#